data_AF-A0A4U3KVB5-F1
#
_entry.id   AF-A0A4U3KVB5-F1
#
_cell.length_a   1.000
_cell.length_b   1.000
_cell.length_c   1.000
_cell.angle_alpha   90.00
_cell.angle_beta   90.00
_cell.angle_gamma   90.00
#
_symmetry.space_group_name_H-M   'P 1'
#
loop_
_entity.id
_entity.type
_entity.pdbx_description
1 polymer ?
#
loop_
_entity_poly.entity_id
_entity_poly.type
_entity_poly.pdbx_seq_one_letter_code
_entity_poly.pdbx_strand_id
1 'polypeptide(L)'
;MTKQTIKEQILHFMESQKKKSFSMEEIAQGLNLEKSSDFKILVQTIAQMEREKSVSFNKKGKVLLPMKDLLIEGTFRANERGFGFVTIDPEEPDVYIPKEATNFAMDGDTVLIDVIQHADPFSDRGAEGKVKEIKERA
;
A
#
# COMPACT_ATOMS: atom_id res chain seq x y z
N MET A 1 0.22 -3.23 31.43
CA MET A 1 0.95 -2.43 30.41
C MET A 1 1.76 -3.39 29.56
N THR A 2 1.33 -3.66 28.35
CA THR A 2 2.06 -4.51 27.40
C THR A 2 3.36 -3.79 27.01
N LYS A 3 4.51 -4.45 27.16
CA LYS A 3 5.78 -3.92 26.63
C LYS A 3 5.66 -3.87 25.12
N GLN A 4 5.80 -2.68 24.54
CA GLN A 4 5.84 -2.50 23.10
C GLN A 4 7.12 -3.15 22.55
N THR A 5 6.98 -3.96 21.50
CA THR A 5 8.09 -4.62 20.79
C THR A 5 8.86 -3.60 19.95
N ILE A 6 10.13 -3.91 19.64
CA ILE A 6 10.96 -3.05 18.78
C ILE A 6 10.31 -2.87 17.39
N LYS A 7 9.64 -3.90 16.87
CA LYS A 7 8.87 -3.82 15.62
C LYS A 7 7.80 -2.73 15.67
N GLU A 8 6.99 -2.72 16.73
CA GLU A 8 5.93 -1.72 16.91
C GLU A 8 6.50 -0.31 17.09
N GLN A 9 7.63 -0.19 17.78
CA GLN A 9 8.33 1.10 17.93
C GLN A 9 8.85 1.62 16.57
N ILE A 10 9.43 0.76 15.74
CA ILE A 10 9.90 1.11 14.38
C ILE A 10 8.73 1.62 13.53
N LEU A 11 7.61 0.87 13.49
CA LEU A 11 6.44 1.26 12.71
C LEU A 11 5.87 2.60 13.18
N HIS A 12 5.66 2.74 14.49
CA HIS A 12 5.15 3.98 15.08
C HIS A 12 6.08 5.16 14.78
N PHE A 13 7.39 4.99 14.93
CA PHE A 13 8.37 6.01 14.56
C PHE A 13 8.21 6.40 13.09
N MET A 14 8.27 5.45 12.16
CA MET A 14 8.20 5.74 10.72
C MET A 14 6.85 6.37 10.31
N GLU A 15 5.73 5.91 10.89
CA GLU A 15 4.37 6.42 10.60
C GLU A 15 4.12 7.82 11.16
N SER A 16 4.79 8.19 12.27
CA SER A 16 4.69 9.53 12.87
C SER A 16 5.37 10.64 12.06
N GLN A 17 6.13 10.27 11.02
CA GLN A 17 6.94 11.19 10.23
C GLN A 17 6.31 11.47 8.87
N LYS A 18 6.57 12.68 8.32
CA LYS A 18 6.12 13.05 6.96
C LYS A 18 6.86 12.30 5.85
N LYS A 19 8.08 11.82 6.11
CA LYS A 19 8.91 11.07 5.15
C LYS A 19 8.39 9.64 5.00
N LYS A 20 8.59 9.04 3.83
CA LYS A 20 8.17 7.65 3.53
C LYS A 20 9.32 6.63 3.46
N SER A 21 10.57 7.10 3.57
CA SER A 21 11.76 6.24 3.55
C SER A 21 12.82 6.73 4.53
N PHE A 22 13.48 5.82 5.22
CA PHE A 22 14.44 6.12 6.28
C PHE A 22 15.69 5.26 6.11
N SER A 23 16.85 5.83 6.43
CA SER A 23 18.09 5.07 6.62
C SER A 23 18.05 4.27 7.93
N MET A 24 18.92 3.27 8.05
CA MET A 24 19.06 2.51 9.29
C MET A 24 19.48 3.42 10.45
N GLU A 25 20.32 4.42 10.16
CA GLU A 25 20.79 5.43 11.10
C GLU A 25 19.66 6.34 11.58
N GLU A 26 18.80 6.82 10.67
CA GLU A 26 17.62 7.63 11.04
C GLU A 26 16.68 6.85 11.98
N ILE A 27 16.47 5.55 11.74
CA ILE A 27 15.64 4.70 12.60
C ILE A 27 16.32 4.45 13.96
N ALA A 28 17.61 4.15 13.96
CA ALA A 28 18.36 3.93 15.19
C ALA A 28 18.34 5.18 16.10
N GLN A 29 18.59 6.35 15.52
CA GLN A 29 18.55 7.63 16.23
C GLN A 29 17.12 7.94 16.73
N GLY A 30 16.10 7.74 15.90
CA GLY A 30 14.71 7.97 16.27
C GLY A 30 14.21 7.12 17.42
N LEU A 31 14.82 5.95 17.63
CA LEU A 31 14.49 5.00 18.70
C LEU A 31 15.49 5.04 19.87
N ASN A 32 16.48 5.94 19.86
CA ASN A 32 17.58 6.01 20.84
C ASN A 32 18.36 4.68 20.97
N LEU A 33 18.54 3.95 19.86
CA LEU A 33 19.31 2.71 19.79
C LEU A 33 20.79 3.02 19.51
N GLU A 34 21.47 3.60 20.48
CA GLU A 34 22.84 4.13 20.33
C GLU A 34 23.94 3.08 20.53
N LYS A 35 23.63 1.92 21.12
CA LYS A 35 24.64 0.88 21.39
C LYS A 35 24.78 -0.08 20.21
N SER A 36 25.98 -0.63 20.02
CA SER A 36 26.24 -1.64 18.98
C SER A 36 25.36 -2.90 19.11
N SER A 37 25.00 -3.29 20.35
CA SER A 37 24.05 -4.38 20.61
C SER A 37 22.65 -4.06 20.06
N ASP A 38 22.23 -2.81 20.20
CA ASP A 38 20.90 -2.34 19.84
C ASP A 38 20.78 -2.25 18.32
N PHE A 39 21.85 -1.80 17.65
CA PHE A 39 21.94 -1.79 16.19
C PHE A 39 21.81 -3.21 15.60
N LYS A 40 22.44 -4.22 16.21
CA LYS A 40 22.28 -5.62 15.78
C LYS A 40 20.82 -6.08 15.86
N ILE A 41 20.13 -5.72 16.93
CA ILE A 41 18.71 -6.06 17.12
C ILE A 41 17.84 -5.33 16.08
N LEU A 42 18.13 -4.06 15.79
CA LEU A 42 17.44 -3.29 14.75
C LEU A 42 17.58 -3.96 13.39
N VAL A 43 18.81 -4.32 12.98
CA VAL A 43 19.08 -5.00 11.70
C VAL A 43 18.28 -6.31 11.59
N GLN A 44 18.31 -7.13 12.64
CA GLN A 44 17.58 -8.40 12.67
C GLN A 44 16.07 -8.19 12.58
N THR A 45 15.55 -7.18 13.28
CA THR A 45 14.12 -6.84 13.30
C THR A 45 13.67 -6.33 11.94
N ILE A 46 14.39 -5.40 11.32
CA ILE A 46 14.07 -4.88 9.97
C ILE A 46 14.12 -5.99 8.93
N ALA A 47 15.14 -6.87 8.97
CA ALA A 47 15.22 -8.01 8.07
C ALA A 47 14.04 -8.98 8.25
N GLN A 48 13.53 -9.16 9.47
CA GLN A 48 12.31 -9.91 9.72
C GLN A 48 11.08 -9.19 9.17
N MET A 49 10.95 -7.89 9.41
CA MET A 49 9.84 -7.08 8.91
C MET A 49 9.79 -7.06 7.38
N GLU A 50 10.94 -7.07 6.70
CA GLU A 50 11.03 -7.18 5.23
C GLU A 50 10.48 -8.52 4.74
N ARG A 51 10.89 -9.64 5.38
CA ARG A 51 10.34 -10.97 5.05
C ARG A 51 8.82 -11.04 5.26
N GLU A 52 8.33 -10.34 6.28
CA GLU A 52 6.90 -10.22 6.60
C GLU A 52 6.18 -9.15 5.76
N LYS A 53 6.87 -8.50 4.81
CA LYS A 53 6.35 -7.38 3.98
C LYS A 53 5.81 -6.19 4.77
N SER A 54 6.18 -6.09 6.06
CA SER A 54 5.84 -4.95 6.92
C SER A 54 6.70 -3.72 6.64
N VAL A 55 7.82 -3.89 5.94
CA VAL A 55 8.68 -2.85 5.35
C VAL A 55 9.28 -3.37 4.04
N SER A 56 9.87 -2.50 3.23
CA SER A 56 10.67 -2.88 2.06
C SER A 56 11.91 -1.98 1.94
N PHE A 57 12.85 -2.32 1.05
CA PHE A 57 14.01 -1.46 0.76
C PHE A 57 13.93 -0.86 -0.64
N ASN A 58 14.31 0.41 -0.78
CA ASN A 58 14.49 1.01 -2.09
C ASN A 58 15.90 0.72 -2.65
N LYS A 59 16.15 1.08 -3.92
CA LYS A 59 17.46 0.92 -4.58
C LYS A 59 18.63 1.64 -3.89
N LYS A 60 18.34 2.57 -2.98
CA LYS A 60 19.33 3.32 -2.19
C LYS A 60 19.52 2.74 -0.79
N GLY A 61 18.95 1.57 -0.49
CA GLY A 61 19.06 0.90 0.81
C GLY A 61 18.25 1.54 1.94
N LYS A 62 17.30 2.45 1.63
CA LYS A 62 16.41 3.00 2.65
C LYS A 62 15.21 2.10 2.89
N VAL A 63 14.84 1.96 4.16
CA VAL A 63 13.64 1.27 4.64
C VAL A 63 12.41 2.11 4.29
N LEU A 64 11.47 1.53 3.58
CA LEU A 64 10.19 2.06 3.18
C LEU A 64 9.10 1.44 4.06
N LEU A 65 8.16 2.26 4.53
CA LEU A 65 6.88 1.71 4.94
C LEU A 65 6.17 1.16 3.68
N PRO A 66 5.45 0.03 3.77
CA PRO A 66 4.51 -0.34 2.73
C PRO A 66 3.60 0.87 2.51
N MET A 67 3.39 1.23 1.25
CA MET A 67 2.30 2.16 0.96
C MET A 67 1.06 1.51 1.57
N LYS A 68 0.36 2.22 2.47
CA LYS A 68 -1.02 1.88 2.74
C LYS A 68 -1.68 2.11 1.39
N ASP A 69 -1.91 1.03 0.66
CA ASP A 69 -2.73 1.05 -0.55
C ASP A 69 -3.98 1.82 -0.11
N LEU A 70 -4.20 3.00 -0.68
CA LEU A 70 -5.41 3.75 -0.38
C LEU A 70 -6.50 3.00 -1.15
N LEU A 71 -6.99 1.93 -0.53
CA LEU A 71 -7.98 1.09 -1.14
C LEU A 71 -9.27 1.87 -1.18
N ILE A 72 -9.76 2.10 -2.39
CA ILE A 72 -11.00 2.82 -2.61
C ILE A 72 -12.09 1.79 -2.87
N GLU A 73 -13.21 1.95 -2.20
CA GLU A 73 -14.38 1.11 -2.41
C GLU A 73 -15.21 1.64 -3.58
N GLY A 74 -15.76 0.74 -4.39
CA GLY A 74 -16.68 1.09 -5.45
C GLY A 74 -17.40 -0.13 -6.03
N THR A 75 -18.31 0.11 -6.95
CA THR A 75 -19.06 -0.95 -7.64
C THR A 75 -18.40 -1.30 -8.96
N PHE A 76 -18.07 -2.58 -9.15
CA PHE A 76 -17.48 -3.09 -10.37
C PHE A 76 -18.54 -3.35 -11.45
N ARG A 77 -18.28 -2.86 -12.67
CA ARG A 77 -19.06 -3.14 -13.86
C ARG A 77 -18.22 -3.89 -14.86
N ALA A 78 -18.63 -5.11 -15.18
CA ALA A 78 -17.89 -5.99 -16.07
C ALA A 78 -18.21 -5.69 -17.54
N ASN A 79 -17.23 -5.89 -18.41
CA ASN A 79 -17.43 -5.87 -19.86
C ASN A 79 -17.25 -7.29 -20.42
N GLU A 80 -17.93 -7.61 -21.53
CA GLU A 80 -17.84 -8.91 -22.22
C GLU A 80 -16.40 -9.28 -22.64
N ARG A 81 -15.53 -8.29 -22.81
CA ARG A 81 -14.11 -8.48 -23.15
C ARG A 81 -13.24 -8.85 -21.94
N GLY A 82 -13.79 -8.89 -20.73
CA GLY A 82 -13.15 -9.34 -19.50
C GLY A 82 -12.44 -8.27 -18.68
N PHE A 83 -12.42 -7.02 -19.15
CA PHE A 83 -12.05 -5.86 -18.33
C PHE A 83 -13.30 -5.26 -17.68
N GLY A 84 -13.14 -4.27 -16.81
CA GLY A 84 -14.28 -3.56 -16.22
C GLY A 84 -13.96 -2.14 -15.80
N PHE A 85 -14.94 -1.52 -15.16
CA PHE A 85 -14.85 -0.19 -14.60
C PHE A 85 -15.35 -0.20 -13.16
N VAL A 86 -14.76 0.61 -12.30
CA VAL A 86 -15.21 0.78 -10.92
C VAL A 86 -15.69 2.20 -10.72
N THR A 87 -16.95 2.31 -10.31
CA THR A 87 -17.56 3.58 -9.93
C THR A 87 -17.36 3.76 -8.43
N ILE A 88 -16.62 4.81 -8.05
CA ILE A 88 -16.38 5.19 -6.64
C ILE A 88 -17.43 6.22 -6.20
N ASP A 89 -17.60 7.25 -7.03
CA ASP A 89 -18.55 8.34 -6.85
C ASP A 89 -19.32 8.51 -8.18
N PRO A 90 -20.66 8.55 -8.17
CA PRO A 90 -21.46 8.78 -9.37
C PRO A 90 -21.15 10.10 -10.11
N GLU A 91 -20.58 11.09 -9.43
CA GLU A 91 -20.20 12.38 -10.03
C GLU A 91 -18.78 12.40 -10.62
N GLU A 92 -17.99 11.37 -10.37
CA GLU A 92 -16.60 11.26 -10.82
C GLU A 92 -16.45 10.27 -11.98
N PRO A 93 -15.40 10.42 -12.83
CA PRO A 93 -15.07 9.43 -13.84
C PRO A 93 -14.74 8.06 -13.24
N ASP A 94 -15.17 7.00 -13.90
CA ASP A 94 -14.88 5.63 -13.48
C ASP A 94 -13.38 5.29 -13.56
N VAL A 95 -12.96 4.36 -12.71
CA VAL A 95 -11.61 3.78 -12.76
C VAL A 95 -11.62 2.54 -13.66
N TYR A 96 -10.82 2.55 -14.72
CA TYR A 96 -10.65 1.41 -15.61
C TYR A 96 -9.84 0.30 -14.91
N ILE A 97 -10.32 -0.94 -15.02
CA ILE A 97 -9.66 -2.13 -14.49
C ILE A 97 -9.34 -3.08 -15.65
N PRO A 98 -8.05 -3.32 -15.99
CA PRO A 98 -7.68 -4.24 -17.05
C PRO A 98 -8.04 -5.67 -16.67
N LYS A 99 -8.18 -6.53 -17.68
CA LYS A 99 -8.65 -7.93 -17.55
C LYS A 99 -7.83 -8.73 -16.54
N GLU A 100 -6.52 -8.52 -16.52
CA GLU A 100 -5.57 -9.23 -15.65
C GLU A 100 -5.65 -8.76 -14.19
N ALA A 101 -6.36 -7.66 -13.91
CA ALA A 101 -6.42 -6.98 -12.63
C ALA A 101 -7.83 -6.94 -12.02
N THR A 102 -8.80 -7.65 -12.61
CA THR A 102 -10.19 -7.70 -12.11
C THR A 102 -10.36 -8.55 -10.86
N ASN A 103 -9.38 -9.42 -10.55
CA ASN A 103 -9.46 -10.38 -9.45
C ASN A 103 -10.76 -11.22 -9.46
N PHE A 104 -11.27 -11.55 -10.65
CA PHE A 104 -12.53 -12.29 -10.84
C PHE A 104 -13.77 -11.60 -10.24
N ALA A 105 -13.76 -10.27 -10.16
CA ALA A 105 -14.94 -9.48 -9.85
C ALA A 105 -16.01 -9.69 -10.95
N MET A 106 -17.26 -9.82 -10.51
CA MET A 106 -18.43 -9.95 -11.35
C MET A 106 -19.17 -8.61 -11.43
N ASP A 107 -20.00 -8.48 -12.46
CA ASP A 107 -20.82 -7.28 -12.63
C ASP A 107 -21.71 -7.05 -11.39
N GLY A 108 -21.65 -5.84 -10.83
CA GLY A 108 -22.37 -5.45 -9.63
C GLY A 108 -21.63 -5.67 -8.30
N ASP A 109 -20.47 -6.35 -8.30
CA ASP A 109 -19.72 -6.60 -7.07
C ASP A 109 -19.24 -5.30 -6.42
N THR A 110 -19.28 -5.23 -5.08
CA THR A 110 -18.59 -4.19 -4.33
C THR A 110 -17.14 -4.61 -4.13
N VAL A 111 -16.21 -3.79 -4.62
CA VAL A 111 -14.77 -4.10 -4.65
C VAL A 111 -13.93 -3.04 -3.97
N LEU A 112 -12.80 -3.45 -3.42
CA LEU A 112 -11.72 -2.56 -3.01
C LEU A 112 -10.65 -2.52 -4.11
N ILE A 113 -10.38 -1.33 -4.63
CA ILE A 113 -9.38 -1.12 -5.68
C ILE A 113 -8.19 -0.30 -5.21
N ASP A 114 -7.04 -0.60 -5.81
CA ASP A 114 -5.83 0.21 -5.70
C ASP A 114 -5.62 0.96 -7.03
N VAL A 115 -5.58 2.30 -6.98
CA VAL A 115 -5.40 3.14 -8.16
C VAL A 115 -3.93 3.15 -8.55
N ILE A 116 -3.62 2.55 -9.70
CA ILE A 116 -2.24 2.40 -10.20
C ILE A 116 -1.82 3.54 -11.12
N GLN A 117 -2.78 4.23 -11.74
CA GLN A 117 -2.56 5.45 -12.52
C GLN A 117 -3.71 6.42 -12.29
N HIS A 118 -3.39 7.65 -11.91
CA HIS A 118 -4.38 8.72 -11.81
C HIS A 118 -4.71 9.24 -13.21
N ALA A 119 -5.95 9.73 -13.39
CA ALA A 119 -6.34 10.43 -14.61
C ALA A 119 -5.43 11.66 -14.81
N ASP A 120 -4.93 11.85 -16.03
CA ASP A 120 -4.13 13.02 -16.39
C ASP A 120 -5.06 14.05 -17.05
N PRO A 121 -5.26 15.26 -16.46
CA PRO A 121 -6.11 16.30 -17.02
C PRO A 121 -5.72 16.79 -18.42
N PHE A 122 -4.49 16.50 -18.85
CA PHE A 122 -3.95 16.88 -20.15
C PHE A 122 -3.93 15.72 -21.16
N SER A 123 -4.50 14.56 -20.81
CA SER A 123 -4.59 13.39 -21.69
C SER A 123 -5.99 12.78 -21.68
N ASP A 124 -6.35 12.06 -22.74
CA ASP A 124 -7.61 11.28 -22.79
C ASP A 124 -7.55 9.99 -21.95
N ARG A 125 -6.47 9.74 -21.18
CA ARG A 125 -6.34 8.55 -20.34
C ARG A 125 -6.97 8.80 -18.96
N GLY A 126 -8.08 8.11 -18.72
CA GLY A 126 -8.73 8.04 -17.41
C GLY A 126 -7.89 7.29 -16.37
N ALA A 127 -8.39 7.23 -15.13
CA ALA A 127 -7.71 6.51 -14.06
C ALA A 127 -7.69 5.00 -14.33
N GLU A 128 -6.60 4.34 -13.96
CA GLU A 128 -6.45 2.88 -14.02
C GLU A 128 -6.24 2.32 -12.61
N GLY A 129 -6.89 1.21 -12.31
CA GLY A 129 -6.85 0.53 -11.02
C GLY A 129 -6.72 -0.97 -11.13
N LYS A 130 -6.54 -1.62 -9.99
CA LYS A 130 -6.60 -3.08 -9.85
C LYS A 130 -7.49 -3.46 -8.67
N VAL A 131 -8.30 -4.49 -8.82
CA VAL A 131 -9.09 -5.06 -7.73
C VAL A 131 -8.17 -5.82 -6.78
N LYS A 132 -8.25 -5.49 -5.50
CA LYS A 132 -7.49 -6.11 -4.42
C LYS A 132 -8.34 -7.11 -3.66
N GLU A 133 -9.61 -6.79 -3.46
CA GLU A 133 -10.56 -7.59 -2.70
C GLU A 133 -11.98 -7.37 -3.23
N ILE A 134 -12.79 -8.41 -3.17
CA ILE A 134 -14.24 -8.33 -3.42
C ILE A 134 -14.92 -8.39 -2.06
N LYS A 135 -15.53 -7.27 -1.67
CA LYS A 135 -16.12 -7.07 -0.34
C LYS A 135 -17.52 -7.68 -0.26
N GLU A 136 -18.31 -7.55 -1.33
CA GLU A 136 -19.67 -8.08 -1.42
C GLU A 136 -19.95 -8.53 -2.87
N ARG A 137 -20.67 -9.64 -3.02
CA ARG A 137 -21.14 -10.15 -4.32
C ARG A 137 -22.57 -9.68 -4.57
N ALA A 138 -22.86 -9.34 -5.82
CA ALA A 138 -24.22 -8.99 -6.25
C ALA A 138 -25.22 -10.16 -6.16
#